data_AF-A0A0F8CJU7-F1
#
_entry.id   AF-A0A0F8CJU7-F1
#
_cell.length_a   1.000
_cell.length_b   1.000
_cell.length_c   1.000
_cell.angle_alpha   90.00
_cell.angle_beta   90.00
_cell.angle_gamma   90.00
#
_symmetry.space_group_name_H-M   'P 1'
#
loop_
_entity.id
_entity.type
_entity.pdbx_description
1 polymer ?
#
loop_
_entity_poly.entity_id
_entity_poly.type
_entity_poly.pdbx_seq_one_letter_code
_entity_poly.pdbx_strand_id
1 'polypeptide(L)' 'MLDSLSEPMRMLVTRLAVLAAGVLLGAAPYALGLAGPLAVPLAAVAAVVAGEIYFLVAGDGSG' A
#
# COMPACT_ATOMS: atom_id res chain seq x y z
N MET A 1 -1.07 14.20 12.88
CA MET A 1 -0.66 13.10 13.80
C MET A 1 0.45 12.26 13.21
N LEU A 2 0.40 11.92 11.92
CA LEU A 2 1.51 11.22 11.27
C LEU A 2 2.84 11.99 11.37
N ASP A 3 2.77 13.33 11.35
CA ASP A 3 3.95 14.21 11.39
C ASP A 3 4.63 14.31 12.76
N SER A 4 4.00 13.83 13.83
CA SER A 4 4.62 13.75 15.17
C SER A 4 5.41 12.46 15.39
N LEU A 5 5.42 11.55 14.40
CA LEU A 5 6.18 10.31 14.44
C LEU A 5 7.62 10.54 13.98
N SER A 6 8.56 9.74 14.49
CA SER A 6 9.91 9.72 13.97
C SER A 6 9.93 9.25 12.51
N GLU A 7 10.90 9.73 11.73
CA GLU A 7 11.03 9.41 10.30
C GLU A 7 10.91 7.91 9.97
N PRO A 8 11.60 6.99 10.70
CA PRO A 8 11.51 5.56 10.42
C PRO A 8 10.10 5.00 10.67
N MET A 9 9.41 5.51 11.69
CA MET A 9 8.08 5.04 12.06
C MET A 9 7.02 5.58 11.11
N ARG A 10 7.16 6.83 10.68
CA ARG A 10 6.32 7.42 9.64
C ARG A 10 6.40 6.62 8.33
N MET A 11 7.61 6.23 7.92
CA MET A 11 7.83 5.39 6.73
C MET A 11 7.19 4.00 6.86
N LEU A 12 7.28 3.35 8.02
CA LEU A 12 6.62 2.07 8.25
C LEU A 12 5.09 2.19 8.19
N VAL A 13 4.52 3.23 8.81
CA VAL A 13 3.07 3.46 8.82
C VAL A 13 2.54 3.75 7.42
N THR A 14 3.25 4.55 6.61
CA THR A 14 2.83 4.82 5.23
C THR A 14 2.90 3.56 4.37
N ARG A 15 3.97 2.76 4.49
CA ARG A 15 4.07 1.47 3.81
C ARG A 15 2.94 0.51 4.20
N LEU A 16 2.63 0.43 5.49
CA LEU A 16 1.52 -0.39 5.99
C LEU A 16 0.17 0.10 5.45
N ALA A 17 -0.04 1.42 5.39
CA ALA A 17 -1.27 2.00 4.86
C ALA A 17 -1.48 1.66 3.37
N VAL A 18 -0.41 1.73 2.55
CA VAL A 18 -0.47 1.33 1.14
C VAL A 18 -0.81 -0.16 1.01
N LEU A 19 -0.15 -1.01 1.80
CA LEU A 19 -0.44 -2.45 1.80
C LEU A 19 -1.89 -2.73 2.19
N ALA A 20 -2.38 -2.09 3.26
CA ALA A 20 -3.76 -2.24 3.72
C ALA A 20 -4.76 -1.79 2.64
N ALA A 21 -4.49 -0.69 1.94
CA ALA A 21 -5.31 -0.26 0.81
C ALA A 21 -5.34 -1.31 -0.31
N GLY A 22 -4.20 -1.90 -0.66
CA GLY A 22 -4.13 -3.00 -1.64
C GLY A 22 -4.94 -4.22 -1.24
N VAL A 23 -4.81 -4.66 0.02
CA VAL A 23 -5.59 -5.78 0.56
C VAL A 23 -7.08 -5.48 0.50
N LEU A 24 -7.51 -4.29 0.92
CA LEU A 24 -8.93 -3.89 0.87
C LEU A 24 -9.46 -3.83 -0.56
N LEU A 25 -8.68 -3.30 -1.51
CA LEU A 25 -9.04 -3.25 -2.93
C LEU A 25 -9.20 -4.64 -3.55
N GLY A 26 -8.46 -5.65 -3.08
CA GLY A 26 -8.63 -7.03 -3.52
C GLY A 26 -9.73 -7.77 -2.75
N ALA A 27 -9.83 -7.55 -1.44
CA ALA A 27 -10.76 -8.24 -0.55
C ALA A 27 -12.22 -7.83 -0.77
N ALA A 28 -12.49 -6.54 -1.00
CA ALA A 28 -13.84 -6.06 -1.25
C ALA A 28 -14.52 -6.70 -2.48
N PRO A 29 -13.92 -6.70 -3.69
CA PRO A 29 -14.52 -7.35 -4.84
C PRO A 29 -14.55 -8.88 -4.71
N TYR A 30 -13.57 -9.49 -4.04
CA TYR A 30 -13.60 -10.93 -3.75
C TYR A 30 -14.79 -11.31 -2.85
N ALA A 31 -15.01 -10.56 -1.76
CA ALA A 31 -16.12 -10.81 -0.84
C ALA A 31 -17.49 -10.60 -1.50
N LEU A 32 -17.58 -9.70 -2.48
CA LEU A 32 -18.79 -9.46 -3.28
C LEU A 32 -18.98 -10.49 -4.41
N GLY A 33 -18.07 -11.46 -4.56
CA GLY A 33 -18.12 -12.45 -5.65
C GLY A 33 -17.82 -11.87 -7.04
N LEU A 34 -17.27 -10.65 -7.10
CA LEU A 34 -16.93 -9.94 -8.35
C LEU A 34 -15.54 -10.30 -8.87
N ALA A 35 -14.72 -10.97 -8.05
CA ALA A 35 -13.35 -11.34 -8.40
C ALA A 35 -12.99 -12.74 -7.90
N GLY A 36 -12.05 -13.38 -8.59
CA GLY A 36 -11.57 -14.72 -8.25
C GLY A 36 -10.66 -14.76 -7.00
N PRO A 37 -10.32 -15.97 -6.52
CA PRO A 37 -9.54 -16.17 -5.28
C PRO A 37 -8.14 -15.53 -5.29
N LEU A 38 -7.59 -15.23 -6.46
CA LEU A 38 -6.29 -14.56 -6.59
C LEU A 38 -6.37 -13.03 -6.51
N ALA A 39 -7.58 -12.44 -6.45
CA ALA A 39 -7.74 -10.99 -6.47
C ALA A 39 -7.09 -10.31 -5.26
N VAL A 40 -7.22 -10.89 -4.06
CA VAL A 40 -6.62 -10.36 -2.84
C VAL A 40 -5.08 -10.35 -2.88
N PRO A 41 -4.39 -11.49 -3.14
CA PRO A 41 -2.93 -11.49 -3.20
C PRO A 41 -2.39 -10.62 -4.35
N LEU A 42 -3.05 -10.60 -5.52
CA LEU A 42 -2.63 -9.75 -6.64
C LEU A 42 -2.76 -8.25 -6.31
N ALA A 43 -3.86 -7.83 -5.69
CA ALA A 43 -4.06 -6.44 -5.30
C ALA A 43 -3.08 -5.99 -4.21
N ALA A 44 -2.76 -6.87 -3.26
CA ALA A 44 -1.73 -6.60 -2.26
C ALA A 44 -0.34 -6.41 -2.89
N VAL A 45 0.06 -7.30 -3.81
CA VAL A 45 1.33 -7.18 -4.54
C VAL A 45 1.35 -5.90 -5.38
N ALA A 46 0.27 -5.61 -6.11
CA ALA A 46 0.18 -4.41 -6.93
C ALA A 46 0.29 -3.14 -6.10
N ALA A 47 -0.33 -3.09 -4.91
CA ALA A 47 -0.22 -1.96 -4.01
C ALA A 47 1.19 -1.79 -3.44
N VAL A 48 1.89 -2.89 -3.09
CA VAL A 48 3.30 -2.81 -2.68
C VAL A 48 4.15 -2.23 -3.81
N VAL A 49 4.02 -2.75 -5.04
CA VAL A 49 4.77 -2.26 -6.20
C VAL A 49 4.47 -0.78 -6.46
N ALA A 50 3.20 -0.38 -6.47
CA ALA A 50 2.80 1.00 -6.65
C ALA A 50 3.32 1.92 -5.52
N GLY A 51 3.29 1.44 -4.28
CA GLY A 51 3.85 2.13 -3.13
C GLY A 51 5.35 2.35 -3.25
N GLU A 52 6.12 1.32 -3.61
CA GLU A 52 7.56 1.44 -3.83
C GLU A 52 7.87 2.44 -4.96
N ILE A 53 7.15 2.38 -6.09
CA ILE A 53 7.32 3.36 -7.18
C ILE A 53 7.01 4.78 -6.69
N TYR A 54 5.92 4.96 -5.94
CA TYR A 54 5.56 6.25 -5.37
C TYR A 54 6.65 6.76 -4.41
N PHE A 55 7.18 5.92 -3.53
CA PHE A 55 8.24 6.31 -2.59
C PHE A 55 9.57 6.58 -3.30
N LEU A 56 9.89 5.86 -4.37
CA LEU A 56 11.07 6.14 -5.18
C LEU A 56 10.95 7.51 -5.86
N VAL A 57 9.80 7.81 -6.45
CA VAL A 57 9.54 9.10 -7.10
C VAL A 57 9.44 10.24 -6.09
N ALA A 58 8.80 10.01 -4.95
CA ALA A 58 8.66 11.01 -3.89
C ALA A 58 9.96 11.22 -3.09
N GLY A 59 10.83 10.22 -3.05
CA GLY A 59 12.14 10.23 -2.38
C GLY A 59 13.26 10.89 -3.19
N ASP A 60 13.09 11.06 -4.52
CA ASP A 60 14.04 11.77 -5.38
C ASP A 60 14.02 13.31 -5.16
N GLY A 61 13.28 13.77 -4.15
CA GLY A 61 13.27 15.15 -3.65
C GLY A 61 14.12 15.40 -2.39
N SER A 62 14.82 14.40 -1.85
CA SER A 62 15.74 14.58 -0.71
C SER A 62 17.20 14.45 -1.15
N GLY A 63 17.73 15.51 -1.76
CA GLY A 63 19.16 15.79 -1.87
C GLY A 63 19.59 16.79 -0.80
#